data_AF-A0A7W0R937-F1
#
_entry.id   AF-A0A7W0R937-F1
#
_cell.length_a   1.000
_cell.length_b   1.000
_cell.length_c   1.000
_cell.angle_alpha   90.00
_cell.angle_beta   90.00
_cell.angle_gamma   90.00
#
_symmetry.space_group_name_H-M   'P 1'
#
loop_
_entity.id
_entity.type
_entity.pdbx_description
1 polymer ?
#
loop_
_entity_poly.entity_id
_entity_poly.type
_entity_poly.pdbx_seq_one_letter_code
_entity_poly.pdbx_strand_id
1 'polypeptide(L)'
;AVNTFYVHPSDFMLPKAQPQALKGGDVSENAQIARRILAGERGAPRDIVLLNAGVSMLIAGVEATVTEGIARAAAAIDEGRAAAVLEKLAQMSHAPTGAEA
;
A
#
# COMPACT_ATOMS: atom_id res chain seq x y z
N ALA A 1 -3.64 -20.27 -21.75
CA ALA A 1 -2.48 -19.54 -22.31
C ALA A 1 -2.09 -18.46 -21.33
N VAL A 2 -0.79 -18.16 -21.17
CA VAL A 2 -0.29 -17.05 -20.33
C VAL A 2 -0.01 -15.86 -21.25
N ASN A 3 -0.47 -14.67 -20.87
CA ASN A 3 -0.16 -13.43 -21.57
C ASN A 3 0.88 -12.63 -20.79
N THR A 4 1.88 -12.10 -21.49
CA THR A 4 2.96 -11.30 -20.89
C THR A 4 2.90 -9.90 -21.48
N PHE A 5 2.97 -8.89 -20.61
CA PHE A 5 2.95 -7.49 -20.98
C PHE A 5 3.82 -6.68 -20.02
N TYR A 6 4.15 -5.45 -20.41
CA TYR A 6 4.89 -4.49 -19.60
C TYR A 6 3.96 -3.39 -19.13
N VAL A 7 4.27 -2.82 -17.97
CA VAL A 7 3.61 -1.64 -17.43
C VAL A 7 4.63 -0.61 -17.01
N HIS A 8 4.29 0.66 -17.16
CA HIS A 8 5.06 1.80 -16.72
C HIS A 8 4.23 2.64 -15.72
N PRO A 9 4.83 3.27 -14.68
CA PRO A 9 4.07 4.10 -13.74
C PRO A 9 3.21 5.18 -14.41
N SER A 10 3.69 5.74 -15.53
CA SER A 10 2.97 6.75 -16.31
C SER A 10 1.69 6.24 -16.97
N ASP A 11 1.53 4.92 -17.17
CA ASP A 11 0.28 4.32 -17.66
C ASP A 11 -0.86 4.52 -16.64
N PHE A 12 -0.51 4.82 -15.38
CA PHE A 12 -1.43 5.04 -14.28
C PHE A 12 -1.31 6.46 -13.69
N MET A 13 -0.77 7.42 -14.45
CA MET A 13 -0.58 8.81 -14.03
C MET A 13 0.34 8.98 -12.80
N LEU A 14 1.22 8.01 -12.54
CA LEU A 14 2.22 8.08 -11.47
C LEU A 14 3.59 8.50 -12.03
N PRO A 15 4.34 9.34 -11.30
CA PRO A 15 5.68 9.74 -11.73
C PRO A 15 6.67 8.59 -11.61
N LYS A 16 7.65 8.53 -12.52
CA LYS A 16 8.79 7.62 -12.38
C LYS A 16 9.73 8.15 -11.30
N ALA A 17 9.98 7.34 -10.27
CA ALA A 17 10.91 7.67 -9.20
C ALA A 17 12.32 7.10 -9.46
N GLN A 18 13.34 7.77 -8.91
CA GLN A 18 14.69 7.20 -8.82
C GLN A 18 14.75 6.16 -7.70
N PRO A 19 15.58 5.10 -7.81
CA PRO A 19 15.69 4.06 -6.78
C PRO A 19 15.99 4.61 -5.38
N GLN A 20 16.80 5.67 -5.29
CA GLN A 20 17.13 6.34 -4.03
C GLN A 20 15.89 6.91 -3.30
N ALA A 21 14.86 7.33 -4.03
CA ALA A 21 13.62 7.86 -3.44
C ALA A 21 12.72 6.75 -2.85
N LEU A 22 13.01 5.48 -3.15
CA LEU A 22 12.31 4.30 -2.65
C LEU A 22 13.17 3.50 -1.66
N LYS A 23 14.38 3.98 -1.37
CA LYS A 23 15.32 3.28 -0.51
C LYS A 23 14.76 3.26 0.92
N GLY A 24 14.56 2.04 1.43
CA GLY A 24 14.30 1.82 2.85
C GLY A 24 15.58 1.92 3.68
N GLY A 25 15.42 1.80 4.98
CA GLY A 25 16.50 1.82 5.96
C GLY A 25 16.51 0.59 6.85
N ASP A 26 16.86 0.82 8.12
CA ASP A 26 16.75 -0.20 9.16
C ASP A 26 15.29 -0.49 9.55
N VAL A 27 15.09 -1.34 10.54
CA VAL A 27 13.75 -1.74 11.02
C VAL A 27 12.93 -0.54 11.50
N SER A 28 13.54 0.38 12.26
CA SER A 28 12.86 1.55 12.81
C SER A 28 12.48 2.52 11.69
N GLU A 29 13.41 2.77 10.76
CA GLU A 29 13.19 3.64 9.61
C GLU A 29 12.09 3.11 8.70
N ASN A 30 12.10 1.82 8.36
CA ASN A 30 11.06 1.21 7.53
C ASN A 30 9.68 1.23 8.22
N ALA A 31 9.64 1.00 9.53
CA ALA A 31 8.41 1.10 10.31
C ALA A 31 7.83 2.52 10.29
N GLN A 32 8.69 3.54 10.33
CA GLN A 32 8.27 4.94 10.21
C GLN A 32 7.82 5.28 8.80
N ILE A 33 8.55 4.85 7.76
CA ILE A 33 8.16 5.04 6.35
C ILE A 33 6.76 4.48 6.11
N ALA A 34 6.50 3.24 6.54
CA ALA A 34 5.18 2.62 6.39
C ALA A 34 4.07 3.43 7.08
N ARG A 35 4.30 3.87 8.33
CA ARG A 35 3.34 4.71 9.07
C ARG A 35 3.09 6.05 8.40
N ARG A 36 4.13 6.71 7.88
CA ARG A 36 4.00 7.98 7.16
C ARG A 36 3.18 7.83 5.89
N ILE A 37 3.40 6.77 5.11
CA ILE A 37 2.58 6.45 3.93
C ILE A 37 1.11 6.27 4.33
N LEU A 38 0.84 5.46 5.36
CA LEU A 38 -0.53 5.19 5.84
C LEU A 38 -1.20 6.41 6.48
N ALA A 39 -0.43 7.37 7.00
CA ALA A 39 -0.90 8.66 7.48
C ALA A 39 -1.13 9.68 6.34
N GLY A 40 -0.88 9.29 5.08
CA GLY A 40 -1.18 10.10 3.91
C GLY A 40 0.00 10.90 3.35
N GLU A 41 1.23 10.72 3.86
CA GLU A 41 2.42 11.39 3.30
C GLU A 41 2.55 11.10 1.80
N ARG A 42 2.61 12.17 1.01
CA ARG A 42 2.73 12.10 -0.46
C ARG A 42 4.20 11.92 -0.85
N GLY A 43 4.44 11.21 -1.95
CA GLY A 43 5.78 11.01 -2.52
C GLY A 43 5.96 9.61 -3.08
N ALA A 44 7.14 9.37 -3.66
CA ALA A 44 7.46 8.12 -4.35
C ALA A 44 7.15 6.84 -3.54
N PRO A 45 7.40 6.75 -2.21
CA PRO A 45 7.03 5.59 -1.42
C PRO A 45 5.52 5.32 -1.40
N ARG A 46 4.70 6.38 -1.35
CA ARG A 46 3.24 6.23 -1.42
C ARG A 46 2.81 5.83 -2.83
N ASP A 47 3.39 6.42 -3.86
CA ASP A 47 3.01 6.14 -5.26
C ASP A 47 3.20 4.66 -5.62
N ILE A 48 4.33 4.05 -5.20
CA ILE A 48 4.56 2.62 -5.44
C ILE A 48 3.62 1.72 -4.63
N VAL A 49 3.23 2.14 -3.42
CA VAL A 49 2.23 1.41 -2.61
C VAL A 49 0.86 1.46 -3.27
N LEU A 50 0.45 2.62 -3.80
CA LEU A 50 -0.81 2.77 -4.53
C LEU A 50 -0.85 1.88 -5.78
N LEU A 51 0.24 1.86 -6.56
CA LEU A 51 0.34 1.00 -7.75
C LEU A 51 0.20 -0.49 -7.40
N ASN A 52 0.96 -0.98 -6.41
CA ASN A 52 0.90 -2.37 -5.99
C ASN A 52 -0.47 -2.75 -5.41
N ALA A 53 -1.09 -1.87 -4.64
CA ALA A 53 -2.43 -2.08 -4.12
C ALA A 53 -3.47 -2.13 -5.24
N GLY A 54 -3.40 -1.22 -6.22
CA GLY A 54 -4.30 -1.20 -7.37
C GLY A 54 -4.19 -2.46 -8.24
N VAL A 55 -2.97 -2.93 -8.51
CA VAL A 55 -2.74 -4.20 -9.22
C VAL A 55 -3.29 -5.38 -8.43
N SER A 56 -3.11 -5.39 -7.10
CA SER A 56 -3.64 -6.44 -6.23
C SER A 56 -5.17 -6.48 -6.23
N MET A 57 -5.84 -5.31 -6.26
CA MET A 57 -7.30 -5.22 -6.35
C MET A 57 -7.84 -5.70 -7.69
N LEU A 58 -7.14 -5.41 -8.80
CA LEU A 58 -7.46 -5.96 -10.11
C LEU A 58 -7.37 -7.50 -10.10
N ILE A 59 -6.26 -8.05 -9.59
CA ILE A 59 -6.03 -9.51 -9.52
C ILE A 59 -7.08 -10.19 -8.64
N ALA A 60 -7.48 -9.55 -7.54
CA ALA A 60 -8.51 -10.06 -6.65
C ALA A 60 -9.95 -9.90 -7.19
N GLY A 61 -10.14 -9.26 -8.36
CA GLY A 61 -11.47 -8.99 -8.93
C GLY A 61 -12.28 -7.97 -8.12
N VAL A 62 -11.61 -7.16 -7.29
CA VAL A 62 -12.24 -6.13 -6.45
C VAL A 62 -12.53 -4.87 -7.26
N GLU A 63 -11.67 -4.55 -8.23
CA GLU A 63 -11.83 -3.43 -9.16
C GLU A 63 -11.60 -3.93 -10.60
N ALA A 64 -12.23 -3.29 -11.58
CA ALA A 64 -12.13 -3.70 -12.99
C ALA A 64 -10.83 -3.22 -13.65
N THR A 65 -10.20 -2.18 -13.09
CA THR A 65 -8.96 -1.60 -13.60
C THR A 65 -7.96 -1.28 -12.47
N VAL A 66 -6.67 -1.23 -12.82
CA VAL A 66 -5.61 -0.79 -11.89
C VAL A 66 -5.85 0.65 -11.43
N THR A 67 -6.35 1.52 -12.32
CA THR A 67 -6.61 2.94 -12.02
C THR A 67 -7.70 3.11 -10.97
N GLU A 68 -8.80 2.36 -11.06
CA GLU A 68 -9.84 2.34 -10.01
C GLU A 68 -9.28 1.81 -8.68
N GLY A 69 -8.45 0.75 -8.74
CA GLY A 69 -7.74 0.23 -7.58
C GLY A 69 -6.82 1.26 -6.92
N ILE A 70 -6.06 2.02 -7.71
CA ILE A 70 -5.22 3.13 -7.22
C ILE A 70 -6.08 4.20 -6.55
N ALA A 71 -7.19 4.61 -7.18
CA ALA A 71 -8.09 5.62 -6.62
C ALA A 71 -8.69 5.16 -5.28
N ARG A 72 -9.14 3.90 -5.20
CA ARG A 72 -9.65 3.31 -3.95
C ARG A 72 -8.57 3.18 -2.88
N ALA A 73 -7.35 2.78 -3.24
CA ALA A 73 -6.22 2.72 -2.31
C ALA A 73 -5.84 4.11 -1.79
N ALA A 74 -5.86 5.13 -2.65
CA ALA A 74 -5.60 6.51 -2.27
C ALA A 74 -6.65 7.02 -1.29
N ALA A 75 -7.94 6.81 -1.57
CA ALA A 75 -9.03 7.15 -0.67
C ALA A 75 -8.90 6.41 0.68
N ALA A 76 -8.57 5.12 0.67
CA ALA A 76 -8.38 4.35 1.90
C ALA A 76 -7.24 4.88 2.79
N ILE A 77 -6.16 5.38 2.18
CA ILE A 77 -5.05 6.04 2.88
C ILE A 77 -5.49 7.42 3.39
N ASP A 78 -6.04 8.26 2.50
CA ASP A 78 -6.38 9.66 2.82
C ASP A 78 -7.49 9.77 3.87
N GLU A 79 -8.42 8.81 3.91
CA GLU A 79 -9.49 8.72 4.91
C GLU A 79 -9.04 8.02 6.21
N GLY A 80 -7.79 7.58 6.30
CA GLY A 80 -7.23 6.91 7.49
C GLY A 80 -7.69 5.45 7.69
N ARG A 81 -8.51 4.90 6.78
CA ARG A 81 -8.99 3.50 6.85
C ARG A 81 -7.84 2.50 6.81
N ALA A 82 -6.83 2.75 5.98
CA ALA A 82 -5.66 1.88 5.87
C ALA A 82 -4.82 1.87 7.16
N ALA A 83 -4.63 3.02 7.80
CA ALA A 83 -3.97 3.11 9.10
C ALA A 83 -4.77 2.38 10.19
N ALA A 84 -6.09 2.53 10.21
CA ALA A 84 -6.96 1.83 11.16
C ALA A 84 -6.86 0.29 11.04
N VAL A 85 -6.66 -0.24 9.83
CA VAL A 85 -6.43 -1.69 9.63
C VAL A 85 -5.11 -2.14 10.26
N LEU A 86 -4.03 -1.35 10.11
CA LEU A 86 -2.75 -1.66 10.75
C LEU A 86 -2.89 -1.69 12.28
N GLU A 87 -3.55 -0.69 12.86
CA GLU A 87 -3.76 -0.62 14.31
C GLU A 87 -4.59 -1.81 14.81
N LYS A 88 -5.67 -2.16 14.11
CA LYS A 88 -6.48 -3.33 14.43
C LYS A 88 -5.66 -4.62 14.36
N LEU A 89 -4.84 -4.78 13.32
CA LEU A 89 -3.96 -5.95 13.18
C LEU A 89 -2.97 -6.04 14.34
N ALA A 90 -2.32 -4.93 14.70
CA ALA A 90 -1.36 -4.88 15.80
C ALA A 90 -2.02 -5.19 17.16
N GLN A 91 -3.24 -4.70 17.40
CA GLN A 91 -4.00 -5.02 18.61
C GLN A 91 -4.32 -6.51 18.68
N MET A 92 -4.77 -7.10 17.57
CA MET A 92 -5.11 -8.53 17.50
C MET A 92 -3.89 -9.43 17.65
N SER A 93 -2.75 -9.08 17.02
CA SER A 93 -1.54 -9.92 17.07
C SER A 93 -0.83 -9.89 18.42
N HIS A 94 -1.02 -8.83 19.21
CA HIS A 94 -0.45 -8.69 20.54
C HIS A 94 -1.45 -8.97 21.67
N ALA A 95 -2.72 -9.24 21.34
CA ALA A 95 -3.68 -9.70 22.32
C ALA A 95 -3.17 -11.03 22.90
N PRO A 96 -3.17 -11.21 24.23
CA PRO A 96 -2.83 -12.49 24.81
C PRO A 96 -3.80 -13.53 24.24
N THR A 97 -3.25 -14.54 23.56
CA THR A 97 -4.03 -15.74 23.17
C THR A 97 -4.60 -16.31 24.46
N GLY A 98 -5.92 -16.41 24.53
CA GLY A 98 -6.66 -16.61 25.78
C GLY A 98 -5.97 -17.54 26.77
N ALA A 99 -5.81 -17.05 28.00
CA ALA A 99 -5.85 -17.92 29.16
C ALA A 99 -7.15 -18.72 29.08
N GLU A 100 -7.02 -20.04 29.14
CA GLU A 100 -8.12 -20.96 29.39
C GLU A 100 -8.87 -20.46 30.63
N ALA A 101 -10.14 -20.07 30.44
CA ALA A 101 -11.09 -19.82 31.52
C ALA A 101 -11.87 -21.10 31.81
#